data_AF-A0A0C3AQ24-F1
#
_entry.id   AF-A0A0C3AQ24-F1
#
_cell.length_a   1.000
_cell.length_b   1.000
_cell.length_c   1.000
_cell.angle_alpha   90.00
_cell.angle_beta   90.00
_cell.angle_gamma   90.00
#
_symmetry.space_group_name_H-M   'P 1'
#
loop_
_entity.id
_entity.type
_entity.pdbx_description
1 polymer ?
#
loop_
_entity_poly.entity_id
_entity_poly.type
_entity_poly.pdbx_seq_one_letter_code
_entity_poly.pdbx_strand_id
1 'polypeptide(L)'
;MVFQARAGCPMCGIVANAASSQLDSCPPISNTQSQLDILWRDGNFTAYRENTTPVSSKGHIIIAFNLHVPSLYTLSSSDLPLLADIKTLAKRLLSSISTSTSTSGPSYTSPTPPCHDETRFRIGFITPPFKDNKIPVTDHLHAHAYIAPADRLGWWRGIAYSPIAWYSIDDLIAEIRESVSNNRVKSGYESRANAPIDSVPEAGARMGSANGDEYTIHSIAVSGMEP
;
A
#
# COMPACT_ATOMS: atom_id res chain seq x y z
N MET A 1 -8.95 -4.36 12.28
CA MET A 1 -8.35 -5.69 12.50
C MET A 1 -6.95 -5.50 13.07
N VAL A 2 -6.46 -6.37 13.95
CA VAL A 2 -5.10 -6.25 14.52
C VAL A 2 -4.18 -7.22 13.79
N PHE A 3 -3.33 -6.70 12.92
CA PHE A 3 -2.31 -7.49 12.23
C PHE A 3 -1.13 -7.74 13.19
N GLN A 4 -0.56 -8.95 13.21
CA GLN A 4 0.62 -9.30 14.01
C GLN A 4 1.67 -9.96 13.11
N ALA A 5 2.95 -9.92 13.51
CA ALA A 5 3.98 -10.66 12.79
C ALA A 5 3.67 -12.17 12.82
N ARG A 6 3.83 -12.86 11.69
CA ARG A 6 3.54 -14.30 11.56
C ARG A 6 4.83 -15.12 11.49
N ALA A 7 4.97 -16.08 12.40
CA ALA A 7 6.08 -17.04 12.36
C ALA A 7 6.07 -17.85 11.04
N GLY A 8 7.23 -17.99 10.41
CA GLY A 8 7.39 -18.67 9.12
C GLY A 8 7.07 -17.82 7.88
N CYS A 9 6.64 -16.56 8.03
CA CYS A 9 6.51 -15.64 6.91
C CYS A 9 7.88 -15.02 6.56
N PRO A 10 8.39 -15.18 5.32
CA PRO A 10 9.71 -14.66 4.94
C PRO A 10 9.85 -13.15 5.14
N MET A 11 8.80 -12.36 4.84
CA MET A 11 8.84 -10.90 5.04
C MET A 11 8.80 -10.51 6.50
N CYS A 12 8.02 -11.19 7.35
CA CYS A 12 8.09 -10.96 8.79
C CYS A 12 9.50 -11.27 9.33
N GLY A 13 10.16 -12.30 8.80
CA GLY A 13 11.57 -12.60 9.13
C GLY A 13 12.53 -11.49 8.68
N ILE A 14 12.36 -10.95 7.48
CA ILE A 14 13.14 -9.81 6.97
C ILE A 14 12.97 -8.59 7.88
N VAL A 15 11.72 -8.22 8.19
CA VAL A 15 11.39 -7.10 9.08
C VAL A 15 11.99 -7.29 10.47
N ALA A 16 11.92 -8.51 11.01
CA ALA A 16 12.46 -8.85 12.33
C ALA A 16 13.99 -8.78 12.34
N ASN A 17 14.66 -9.35 11.34
CA ASN A 17 16.12 -9.30 11.23
C ASN A 17 16.64 -7.87 11.06
N ALA A 18 15.94 -7.07 10.25
CA ALA A 18 16.20 -5.64 10.11
C ALA A 18 16.05 -4.87 11.44
N ALA A 19 15.31 -5.41 12.42
CA ALA A 19 15.16 -4.81 13.74
C ALA A 19 16.40 -5.05 14.59
N SER A 20 16.91 -6.28 14.55
CA SER A 20 18.03 -6.73 15.36
C SER A 20 19.35 -6.07 14.93
N SER A 21 19.57 -5.86 13.63
CA SER A 21 20.82 -5.28 13.10
C SER A 21 21.11 -3.84 13.57
N GLN A 22 20.13 -3.15 14.15
CA GLN A 22 20.30 -1.77 14.62
C GLN A 22 20.77 -1.69 16.09
N LEU A 23 20.62 -2.79 16.86
CA LEU A 23 21.01 -2.85 18.27
C LEU A 23 22.47 -3.30 18.45
N ASP A 24 23.05 -4.00 17.47
CA ASP A 24 24.42 -4.51 17.55
C ASP A 24 25.40 -3.62 16.79
N SER A 25 25.97 -2.63 17.48
CA SER A 25 27.09 -1.80 16.99
C SER A 25 28.46 -2.53 17.02
N CYS A 26 28.49 -3.85 16.81
CA CYS A 26 29.73 -4.64 16.76
C CYS A 26 29.97 -5.20 15.33
N PRO A 27 31.24 -5.32 14.88
CA PRO A 27 31.53 -5.69 13.49
C PRO A 27 31.15 -7.15 13.22
N PRO A 28 30.61 -7.49 12.04
CA PRO A 28 29.99 -8.78 11.81
C PRO A 28 31.04 -9.88 11.55
N ILE A 29 30.88 -11.00 12.27
CA ILE A 29 31.43 -12.30 11.88
C ILE A 29 30.59 -12.79 10.69
N SER A 30 31.27 -13.02 9.56
CA SER A 30 30.73 -13.42 8.28
C SER A 30 29.73 -14.57 8.36
N ASN A 31 28.45 -14.27 8.16
CA ASN A 31 27.47 -15.26 7.73
C ASN A 31 26.74 -14.73 6.50
N THR A 32 26.67 -15.58 5.47
CA THR A 32 26.33 -15.31 4.07
C THR A 32 24.85 -15.00 3.81
N GLN A 33 24.21 -14.20 4.66
CA GLN A 33 22.87 -13.67 4.42
C GLN A 33 23.01 -12.24 3.93
N SER A 34 22.73 -12.03 2.64
CA SER A 34 22.81 -10.76 1.93
C SER A 34 22.33 -9.60 2.81
N GLN A 35 23.26 -8.77 3.29
CA GLN A 35 22.96 -7.62 4.14
C GLN A 35 22.02 -6.69 3.36
N LEU A 36 20.75 -6.63 3.77
CA LEU A 36 19.77 -5.74 3.16
C LEU A 36 20.18 -4.29 3.44
N ASP A 37 20.19 -3.46 2.39
CA ASP A 37 20.45 -2.03 2.50
C ASP A 37 19.18 -1.32 2.98
N ILE A 38 19.01 -1.20 4.30
CA ILE A 38 17.85 -0.60 4.93
C ILE A 38 17.93 0.93 4.79
N LEU A 39 16.92 1.50 4.14
CA LEU A 39 16.82 2.95 3.89
C LEU A 39 15.94 3.66 4.92
N TRP A 40 14.94 2.96 5.46
CA TRP A 40 13.99 3.51 6.42
C TRP A 40 13.39 2.41 7.30
N ARG A 41 13.06 2.78 8.53
CA ARG A 41 12.33 1.95 9.48
C ARG A 41 11.53 2.81 10.44
N ASP A 42 10.28 2.44 10.67
CA ASP A 42 9.44 3.00 11.74
C ASP A 42 8.55 1.90 12.36
N GLY A 43 7.47 2.26 13.05
CA GLY A 43 6.53 1.30 13.64
C GLY A 43 5.70 0.52 12.61
N ASN A 44 5.43 1.12 11.45
CA ASN A 44 4.54 0.58 10.42
C ASN A 44 5.29 -0.10 9.27
N PHE A 45 6.46 0.42 8.90
CA PHE A 45 7.18 0.04 7.69
C PHE A 45 8.65 -0.23 7.90
N THR A 46 9.18 -1.12 7.06
CA THR A 46 10.61 -1.29 6.81
C THR A 46 10.84 -1.13 5.31
N ALA A 47 11.67 -0.17 4.91
CA ALA A 47 12.02 0.04 3.50
C ALA A 47 13.51 -0.24 3.27
N TYR A 48 13.80 -0.97 2.18
CA TYR A 48 15.16 -1.32 1.81
C TYR A 48 15.35 -1.24 0.29
N ARG A 49 16.61 -1.09 -0.13
CA ARG A 49 16.99 -1.05 -1.55
C ARG A 49 17.04 -2.46 -2.13
N GLU A 50 16.39 -2.66 -3.27
CA GLU A 50 16.47 -3.91 -4.02
C GLU A 50 17.74 -3.95 -4.87
N ASN A 51 18.79 -4.60 -4.35
CA ASN A 51 20.10 -4.69 -5.01
C ASN A 51 20.29 -5.97 -5.81
N THR A 52 19.52 -7.02 -5.55
CA THR A 52 19.73 -8.34 -6.16
C THR A 52 19.08 -8.43 -7.53
N THR A 53 17.86 -7.92 -7.66
CA THR A 53 17.05 -7.97 -8.88
C THR A 53 16.23 -6.69 -9.09
N PRO A 54 16.88 -5.51 -9.14
CA PRO A 54 16.19 -4.24 -9.37
C PRO A 54 15.47 -4.25 -10.72
N VAL A 55 14.28 -3.65 -10.77
CA VAL A 55 13.53 -3.48 -12.04
C VAL A 55 13.94 -2.24 -12.82
N SER A 56 14.63 -1.30 -12.16
CA SER A 56 15.13 -0.07 -12.74
C SER A 56 16.62 0.11 -12.42
N SER A 57 17.37 0.61 -13.39
CA SER A 57 18.77 1.03 -13.21
C SER A 57 18.94 2.29 -12.36
N LYS A 58 17.89 3.10 -12.23
CA LYS A 58 17.93 4.36 -11.48
C LYS A 58 17.60 4.18 -10.00
N GLY A 59 16.86 3.14 -9.66
CA GLY A 59 16.55 2.79 -8.28
C GLY A 59 15.26 1.97 -8.16
N HIS A 60 15.30 0.98 -7.26
CA HIS A 60 14.16 0.15 -6.88
C HIS A 60 14.25 -0.10 -5.38
N ILE A 61 13.16 0.16 -4.66
CA ILE A 61 13.03 -0.07 -3.23
C ILE A 61 11.79 -0.92 -2.98
N ILE A 62 11.85 -1.68 -1.89
CA ILE A 62 10.72 -2.45 -1.37
C ILE A 62 10.32 -1.82 -0.04
N ILE A 63 9.02 -1.61 0.15
CA ILE A 63 8.44 -1.14 1.41
C ILE A 63 7.56 -2.26 1.97
N ALA A 64 8.04 -2.88 3.03
CA ALA A 64 7.36 -3.94 3.77
C ALA A 64 6.51 -3.36 4.89
N PHE A 65 5.32 -3.93 5.11
CA PHE A 65 4.59 -3.69 6.35
C PHE A 65 5.27 -4.45 7.48
N ASN A 66 5.42 -3.84 8.64
CA ASN A 66 5.98 -4.54 9.79
C ASN A 66 5.00 -5.57 10.35
N LEU A 67 3.70 -5.29 10.21
CA LEU A 67 2.62 -6.21 10.52
C LEU A 67 2.30 -7.08 9.30
N HIS A 68 1.86 -8.31 9.55
CA HIS A 68 1.50 -9.23 8.47
C HIS A 68 0.18 -8.84 7.82
N VAL A 69 0.25 -8.24 6.64
CA VAL A 69 -0.93 -7.93 5.79
C VAL A 69 -0.98 -8.97 4.67
N PRO A 70 -1.95 -9.89 4.61
CA PRO A 70 -1.94 -10.99 3.65
C PRO A 70 -2.02 -10.54 2.18
N SER A 71 -2.88 -9.55 1.90
CA SER A 71 -3.12 -9.05 0.55
C SER A 71 -3.73 -7.65 0.58
N LEU A 72 -3.71 -6.95 -0.56
CA LEU A 72 -4.37 -5.65 -0.71
C LEU A 72 -5.89 -5.72 -0.47
N TYR A 73 -6.52 -6.88 -0.70
CA TYR A 73 -7.95 -7.10 -0.47
C TYR A 73 -8.35 -7.10 1.01
N THR A 74 -7.37 -7.12 1.91
CA THR A 74 -7.61 -6.97 3.36
C THR A 74 -7.57 -5.51 3.82
N LEU A 75 -7.17 -4.58 2.94
CA LEU A 75 -7.15 -3.16 3.23
C LEU A 75 -8.54 -2.57 3.11
N SER A 76 -8.82 -1.59 3.95
CA SER A 76 -10.10 -0.91 4.07
C SER A 76 -9.92 0.60 4.16
N SER A 77 -11.01 1.33 4.35
CA SER A 77 -10.98 2.79 4.46
C SER A 77 -10.18 3.30 5.66
N SER A 78 -10.07 2.53 6.74
CA SER A 78 -9.22 2.88 7.88
C SER A 78 -7.73 2.87 7.54
N ASP A 79 -7.34 2.19 6.47
CA ASP A 79 -5.95 2.01 6.05
C ASP A 79 -5.51 3.05 5.00
N LEU A 80 -6.40 3.96 4.59
CA LEU A 80 -6.08 5.05 3.66
C LEU A 80 -4.91 5.94 4.13
N PRO A 81 -4.79 6.32 5.43
CA PRO A 81 -3.61 7.06 5.89
C PRO A 81 -2.31 6.27 5.69
N LEU A 82 -2.35 4.96 5.96
CA LEU A 82 -1.21 4.06 5.80
C LEU A 82 -0.74 3.97 4.34
N LEU A 83 -1.66 3.91 3.39
CA LEU A 83 -1.35 3.95 1.95
C LEU A 83 -0.77 5.31 1.51
N ALA A 84 -1.30 6.42 2.05
CA ALA A 84 -0.77 7.75 1.78
C ALA A 84 0.67 7.92 2.31
N ASP A 85 0.97 7.33 3.46
CA ASP A 85 2.31 7.30 4.04
C ASP A 85 3.28 6.51 3.16
N ILE A 86 2.89 5.34 2.64
CA ILE A 86 3.71 4.58 1.68
C ILE A 86 4.04 5.43 0.45
N LYS A 87 3.03 6.11 -0.13
CA LYS A 87 3.23 6.97 -1.29
C LYS A 87 4.25 8.07 -1.00
N THR A 88 4.10 8.76 0.13
CA THR A 88 4.99 9.85 0.54
C THR A 88 6.40 9.35 0.84
N LEU A 89 6.51 8.25 1.58
CA LEU A 89 7.77 7.59 1.91
C LEU A 89 8.53 7.16 0.66
N ALA A 90 7.85 6.49 -0.26
CA ALA A 90 8.44 6.01 -1.50
C ALA A 90 9.01 7.18 -2.33
N LYS A 91 8.22 8.23 -2.54
CA LYS A 91 8.68 9.42 -3.28
C LYS A 91 9.91 10.04 -2.62
N ARG A 92 9.87 10.24 -1.30
CA ARG A 92 11.01 10.79 -0.55
C ARG A 92 12.29 9.96 -0.72
N LEU A 93 12.20 8.65 -0.55
CA LEU A 93 13.35 7.75 -0.66
C LEU A 93 13.90 7.69 -2.09
N LEU A 94 13.03 7.59 -3.10
CA LEU A 94 13.46 7.58 -4.51
C LEU A 94 14.05 8.91 -4.98
N SER A 95 13.51 10.04 -4.52
CA SER A 95 14.10 11.37 -4.75
C SER A 95 15.52 11.45 -4.18
N SER A 96 15.71 10.98 -2.94
CA SER A 96 17.04 10.95 -2.31
C SER A 96 18.06 10.12 -3.10
N ILE A 97 17.65 8.98 -3.66
CA ILE A 97 18.51 8.13 -4.49
C ILE A 97 18.89 8.84 -5.81
N SER A 98 17.93 9.56 -6.41
CA SER A 98 18.13 10.29 -7.66
C SER A 98 19.11 11.47 -7.52
N THR A 99 19.09 12.16 -6.38
CA THR A 99 20.02 13.27 -6.10
C THR A 99 21.44 12.80 -5.82
N SER A 100 21.62 11.61 -5.23
CA SER A 100 22.96 11.08 -4.95
C SER A 100 23.74 10.63 -6.19
N THR A 101 23.08 10.46 -7.34
CA THR A 101 23.72 10.05 -8.60
C THR A 101 24.18 11.24 -9.46
N SER A 102 23.90 12.49 -9.07
CA SER A 102 24.26 13.70 -9.82
C SER A 102 25.52 14.37 -9.25
N THR A 103 26.68 13.73 -9.42
CA THR A 103 27.98 14.34 -9.09
C THR A 103 28.51 15.15 -10.29
N SER A 104 28.56 16.46 -10.10
CA SER A 104 29.38 17.51 -10.76
C SER A 104 29.28 17.76 -12.28
N GLY A 105 28.47 18.76 -12.63
CA GLY A 105 28.67 19.64 -13.79
C GLY A 105 28.10 21.03 -13.48
N PRO A 106 28.76 22.16 -13.86
CA PRO A 106 28.25 23.49 -13.57
C PRO A 106 26.97 23.72 -14.37
N SER A 107 25.85 23.86 -13.66
CA SER A 107 24.53 24.02 -14.26
C SER A 107 24.24 25.51 -14.44
N TYR A 108 24.19 25.96 -15.70
CA TYR A 108 23.64 27.26 -16.06
C TYR A 108 22.15 27.29 -15.72
N THR A 109 21.76 28.29 -14.94
CA THR A 109 20.39 28.53 -14.46
C THR A 109 19.46 28.90 -15.61
N SER A 110 18.53 28.02 -15.94
CA SER A 110 17.26 28.38 -16.59
C SER A 110 16.11 27.98 -15.66
N PRO A 111 15.17 28.89 -15.34
CA PRO A 111 14.07 28.60 -14.43
C PRO A 111 12.99 27.80 -15.18
N THR A 112 13.13 26.49 -15.22
CA THR A 112 12.06 25.59 -15.71
C THR A 112 11.03 25.41 -14.59
N PRO A 113 9.72 25.57 -14.86
CA PRO A 113 8.68 25.37 -13.85
C PRO A 113 8.70 23.92 -13.32
N PRO A 114 8.19 23.66 -12.09
CA PRO A 114 8.14 22.32 -11.51
C PRO A 114 7.10 21.46 -12.26
N CYS A 115 7.48 20.93 -13.42
CA CYS A 115 6.65 20.08 -14.25
C CYS A 115 6.69 18.64 -13.72
N HIS A 116 5.69 18.29 -12.90
CA HIS A 116 5.25 16.93 -12.55
C HIS A 116 6.29 15.78 -12.61
N ASP A 117 7.11 15.69 -11.56
CA ASP A 117 7.94 14.51 -11.23
C ASP A 117 7.10 13.27 -10.86
N GLU A 118 5.76 13.42 -10.77
CA GLU A 118 4.78 12.35 -10.47
C GLU A 118 4.88 11.15 -11.44
N THR A 119 5.18 11.39 -12.71
CA THR A 119 5.25 10.31 -13.72
C THR A 119 6.54 9.48 -13.64
N ARG A 120 7.54 9.99 -12.93
CA ARG A 120 8.86 9.36 -12.82
C ARG A 120 8.86 8.21 -11.83
N PHE A 121 8.12 8.33 -10.74
CA PHE A 121 8.09 7.30 -9.69
C PHE A 121 6.89 6.38 -9.89
N ARG A 122 7.16 5.08 -9.94
CA ARG A 122 6.12 4.05 -10.00
C ARG A 122 6.05 3.34 -8.67
N ILE A 123 4.88 3.40 -8.04
CA ILE A 123 4.61 2.88 -6.70
C ILE A 123 3.34 2.02 -6.77
N GLY A 124 3.40 0.80 -6.28
CA GLY A 124 2.27 -0.12 -6.37
C GLY A 124 2.58 -1.50 -5.84
N PHE A 125 1.63 -2.41 -6.07
CA PHE A 125 1.63 -3.78 -5.56
C PHE A 125 1.54 -4.76 -6.73
N ILE A 126 2.09 -5.96 -6.54
CA ILE A 126 1.91 -7.07 -7.48
C ILE A 126 0.79 -7.96 -6.96
N THR A 127 -0.22 -8.22 -7.78
CA THR A 127 -1.44 -8.92 -7.35
C THR A 127 -1.48 -10.36 -7.83
N PRO A 128 -2.09 -11.29 -7.05
CA PRO A 128 -2.39 -12.64 -7.51
C PRO A 128 -3.17 -12.64 -8.84
N PRO A 129 -3.00 -13.67 -9.69
CA PRO A 129 -2.19 -14.88 -9.49
C PRO A 129 -0.68 -14.66 -9.66
N PHE A 130 -0.26 -13.45 -10.03
CA PHE A 130 1.13 -13.11 -10.23
C PHE A 130 1.84 -12.89 -8.90
N LYS A 131 3.10 -13.31 -8.84
CA LYS A 131 3.98 -13.18 -7.68
C LYS A 131 5.31 -12.67 -8.20
N ASP A 132 6.01 -11.84 -7.43
CA ASP A 132 7.41 -11.55 -7.79
C ASP A 132 8.23 -12.83 -7.55
N ASN A 133 8.71 -13.46 -8.62
CA ASN A 133 9.52 -14.68 -8.52
C ASN A 133 10.84 -14.47 -7.75
N LYS A 134 11.25 -13.21 -7.53
CA LYS A 134 12.45 -12.86 -6.76
C LYS A 134 12.15 -12.43 -5.33
N ILE A 135 10.89 -12.09 -5.05
CA ILE A 135 10.38 -11.84 -3.70
C ILE A 135 9.08 -12.67 -3.56
N PRO A 136 9.16 -14.02 -3.53
CA PRO A 136 7.99 -14.89 -3.60
C PRO A 136 7.28 -14.98 -2.24
N VAL A 137 6.87 -13.84 -1.70
CA VAL A 137 6.00 -13.75 -0.53
C VAL A 137 4.58 -13.66 -1.01
N THR A 138 3.88 -14.78 -0.88
CA THR A 138 2.52 -14.94 -1.37
C THR A 138 1.48 -14.46 -0.37
N ASP A 139 1.92 -14.16 0.85
CA ASP A 139 1.08 -13.95 2.01
C ASP A 139 1.53 -12.73 2.81
N HIS A 140 2.35 -11.84 2.24
CA HIS A 140 2.73 -10.61 2.92
C HIS A 140 2.84 -9.49 1.90
N LEU A 141 1.85 -8.61 1.91
CA LEU A 141 1.75 -7.44 1.07
C LEU A 141 2.97 -6.55 1.28
N HIS A 142 3.57 -6.12 0.19
CA HIS A 142 4.67 -5.17 0.19
C HIS A 142 4.56 -4.31 -1.06
N ALA A 143 4.92 -3.05 -0.94
CA ALA A 143 4.90 -2.13 -2.06
C ALA A 143 6.25 -2.18 -2.79
N HIS A 144 6.19 -2.19 -4.11
CA HIS A 144 7.31 -1.94 -4.98
C HIS A 144 7.31 -0.45 -5.36
N ALA A 145 8.47 0.19 -5.25
CA ALA A 145 8.64 1.57 -5.69
C ALA A 145 9.94 1.72 -6.49
N TYR A 146 9.85 2.23 -7.71
CA TYR A 146 11.03 2.39 -8.59
C TYR A 146 10.96 3.66 -9.43
N ILE A 147 12.11 4.04 -9.96
CA ILE A 147 12.29 5.21 -10.82
C ILE A 147 12.20 4.75 -12.28
N ALA A 148 11.28 5.27 -13.07
CA ALA A 148 11.15 4.93 -14.48
C ALA A 148 12.41 5.30 -15.30
N PRO A 149 12.76 4.52 -16.34
CA PRO A 149 12.05 3.34 -16.85
C PRO A 149 12.33 2.05 -16.03
N ALA A 150 11.51 1.01 -16.25
CA ALA A 150 11.76 -0.33 -15.72
C ALA A 150 12.66 -1.15 -16.69
N ASP A 151 13.85 -0.64 -16.94
CA ASP A 151 14.81 -1.12 -17.96
C ASP A 151 15.54 -2.42 -17.60
N ARG A 152 15.34 -2.96 -16.39
CA ARG A 152 15.97 -4.21 -15.92
C ARG A 152 15.01 -5.38 -15.82
N LEU A 153 13.80 -5.25 -16.36
CA LEU A 153 12.82 -6.33 -16.41
C LEU A 153 13.18 -7.35 -17.51
N GLY A 154 13.34 -8.61 -17.13
CA GLY A 154 13.29 -9.72 -18.10
C GLY A 154 11.85 -9.98 -18.55
N TRP A 155 11.66 -10.71 -19.66
CA TRP A 155 10.34 -10.94 -20.30
C TRP A 155 9.23 -11.32 -19.30
N TRP A 156 9.44 -12.33 -18.45
CA TRP A 156 8.43 -12.82 -17.50
C TRP A 156 8.10 -11.81 -16.39
N ARG A 157 9.11 -11.14 -15.82
CA ARG A 157 8.87 -10.07 -14.83
C ARG A 157 8.24 -8.85 -15.48
N GLY A 158 8.47 -8.63 -16.78
CA GLY A 158 7.76 -7.65 -17.58
C GLY A 158 6.25 -7.78 -17.48
N ILE A 159 5.72 -9.01 -17.44
CA ILE A 159 4.28 -9.27 -17.27
C ILE A 159 3.82 -8.90 -15.86
N ALA A 160 4.56 -9.28 -14.81
CA ALA A 160 4.21 -8.98 -13.42
C ALA A 160 4.20 -7.46 -13.10
N TYR A 161 5.08 -6.70 -13.77
CA TYR A 161 5.15 -5.24 -13.65
C TYR A 161 4.36 -4.51 -14.75
N SER A 162 3.56 -5.25 -15.53
CA SER A 162 2.64 -4.69 -16.52
C SER A 162 1.31 -4.29 -15.88
N PRO A 163 0.47 -3.48 -16.56
CA PRO A 163 -0.87 -3.12 -16.07
C PRO A 163 -1.80 -4.31 -15.75
N ILE A 164 -1.45 -5.54 -16.14
CA ILE A 164 -2.24 -6.75 -15.88
C ILE A 164 -2.11 -7.20 -14.41
N ALA A 165 -0.94 -7.03 -13.83
CA ALA A 165 -0.58 -7.57 -12.52
C ALA A 165 -0.14 -6.48 -11.53
N TRP A 166 0.12 -5.28 -12.05
CA TRP A 166 0.51 -4.12 -11.29
C TRP A 166 -0.73 -3.34 -10.87
N TYR A 167 -0.89 -3.17 -9.57
CA TYR A 167 -1.94 -2.36 -8.99
C TYR A 167 -1.32 -1.09 -8.41
N SER A 168 -1.58 0.07 -9.02
CA SER A 168 -0.94 1.32 -8.60
C SER A 168 -1.45 1.76 -7.23
N ILE A 169 -0.60 2.41 -6.44
CA ILE A 169 -1.01 2.89 -5.11
C ILE A 169 -2.11 3.95 -5.20
N ASP A 170 -2.09 4.75 -6.27
CA ASP A 170 -3.07 5.81 -6.50
C ASP A 170 -4.43 5.25 -6.88
N ASP A 171 -4.46 4.22 -7.74
CA ASP A 171 -5.69 3.51 -8.07
C ASP A 171 -6.27 2.82 -6.82
N LEU A 172 -5.43 2.29 -5.93
CA LEU A 172 -5.90 1.59 -4.72
C LEU A 172 -6.52 2.56 -3.73
N ILE A 173 -5.88 3.70 -3.53
CA ILE A 173 -6.42 4.78 -2.72
C ILE A 173 -7.74 5.27 -3.32
N ALA A 174 -7.81 5.41 -4.65
CA ALA A 174 -9.04 5.84 -5.34
C ALA A 174 -10.17 4.81 -5.20
N GLU A 175 -9.91 3.52 -5.44
CA GLU A 175 -10.89 2.43 -5.33
C GLU A 175 -11.46 2.34 -3.91
N ILE A 176 -10.59 2.35 -2.89
CA ILE A 176 -11.04 2.32 -1.49
C ILE A 176 -11.89 3.56 -1.17
N ARG A 177 -11.49 4.75 -1.61
CA ARG A 177 -12.27 6.00 -1.43
C ARG A 177 -13.61 5.95 -2.16
N GLU A 178 -13.65 5.37 -3.35
CA GLU A 178 -14.87 5.21 -4.13
C GLU A 178 -15.83 4.25 -3.42
N SER A 179 -15.33 3.11 -2.91
CA SER A 179 -16.13 2.12 -2.19
C SER A 179 -16.83 2.69 -0.95
N VAL A 180 -16.22 3.67 -0.27
CA VAL A 180 -16.84 4.35 0.89
C VAL A 180 -17.70 5.55 0.54
N SER A 181 -17.40 6.25 -0.55
CA SER A 181 -18.20 7.41 -0.97
C SER A 181 -19.55 7.01 -1.57
N ASN A 182 -19.65 5.83 -2.19
CA ASN A 182 -20.92 5.25 -2.63
C ASN A 182 -21.85 4.82 -1.47
N ASN A 183 -21.33 4.70 -0.24
CA ASN A 183 -22.14 4.45 0.97
C ASN A 183 -22.61 5.74 1.67
N ARG A 184 -22.19 6.92 1.20
CA ARG A 184 -22.68 8.19 1.73
C ARG A 184 -24.00 8.51 1.03
N VAL A 185 -25.12 8.37 1.74
CA VAL A 185 -26.45 8.77 1.27
C VAL A 185 -26.36 10.11 0.55
N LYS A 186 -26.62 10.11 -0.77
CA LYS A 186 -26.55 11.27 -1.67
C LYS A 186 -27.32 12.45 -1.05
N SER A 187 -26.59 13.46 -0.56
CA SER A 187 -27.16 14.58 0.21
C SER A 187 -27.35 15.89 -0.55
N GLY A 188 -27.14 15.90 -1.88
CA GLY A 188 -27.03 17.15 -2.63
C GLY A 188 -27.78 17.25 -3.96
N TYR A 189 -28.92 16.58 -4.14
CA TYR A 189 -29.81 16.87 -5.30
C TYR A 189 -30.97 17.77 -4.89
N GLU A 190 -31.46 18.60 -5.82
CA GLU A 190 -32.61 19.51 -5.65
C GLU A 190 -33.88 18.78 -5.17
N SER A 191 -34.00 17.48 -5.47
CA SER A 191 -35.12 16.63 -5.03
C SER A 191 -34.86 15.85 -3.73
N ARG A 192 -33.88 16.25 -2.90
CA ARG A 192 -33.56 15.54 -1.63
C ARG A 192 -34.77 15.43 -0.71
N ALA A 193 -35.60 16.47 -0.60
CA ALA A 193 -36.80 16.44 0.22
C ALA A 193 -37.84 15.37 -0.19
N ASN A 194 -37.73 14.82 -1.41
CA ASN A 194 -38.59 13.77 -1.95
C ASN A 194 -37.83 12.46 -2.20
N ALA A 195 -36.66 12.27 -1.58
CA ALA A 195 -35.94 11.02 -1.72
C ALA A 195 -36.81 9.88 -1.12
N PRO A 196 -37.09 8.78 -1.85
CA PRO A 196 -37.91 7.67 -1.34
C PRO A 196 -37.39 7.05 -0.04
N ILE A 197 -36.12 7.26 0.27
CA ILE A 197 -35.49 6.82 1.51
C ILE A 197 -35.98 7.63 2.73
N ASP A 198 -36.35 8.91 2.57
CA ASP A 198 -36.81 9.77 3.66
C ASP A 198 -38.27 9.46 4.07
N SER A 199 -39.03 8.77 3.20
CA SER A 199 -40.36 8.25 3.53
C SER A 199 -40.33 6.91 4.27
N VAL A 200 -39.16 6.34 4.52
CA VAL A 200 -38.98 5.10 5.28
C VAL A 200 -38.42 5.49 6.66
N PRO A 201 -39.24 5.48 7.72
CA PRO A 201 -38.86 6.00 9.05
C PRO A 201 -37.57 5.42 9.65
N GLU A 202 -37.15 4.24 9.19
CA GLU A 202 -35.95 3.54 9.67
C GLU A 202 -34.81 3.46 8.62
N ALA A 203 -34.98 4.03 7.43
CA ALA A 203 -33.94 3.92 6.41
C ALA A 203 -32.71 4.78 6.77
N GLY A 204 -31.55 4.13 6.83
CA GLY A 204 -30.30 4.77 7.23
C GLY A 204 -30.09 4.88 8.75
N ALA A 205 -31.06 4.51 9.58
CA ALA A 205 -30.91 4.40 11.02
C ALA A 205 -30.20 3.09 11.39
N ARG A 206 -28.89 3.01 11.12
CA ARG A 206 -28.06 1.93 11.66
C ARG A 206 -27.60 2.33 13.06
N MET A 207 -28.05 1.58 14.07
CA MET A 207 -27.48 1.65 15.41
C MET A 207 -26.40 0.56 15.53
N GLY A 208 -25.22 0.94 15.97
CA GLY A 208 -24.11 0.02 16.22
C GLY A 208 -23.17 0.58 17.27
N SER A 209 -22.42 -0.29 17.92
CA SER A 209 -21.38 0.13 18.87
C SER A 209 -20.08 0.50 18.16
N ALA A 210 -19.23 1.27 18.83
CA ALA A 210 -17.96 1.76 18.29
C ALA A 210 -16.95 0.65 17.90
N ASN A 211 -17.24 -0.61 18.22
CA ASN A 211 -16.49 -1.81 17.82
C ASN A 211 -16.98 -2.43 16.49
N GLY A 212 -18.03 -1.87 15.86
CA GLY A 212 -18.56 -2.34 14.58
C GLY A 212 -19.66 -3.39 14.67
N ASP A 213 -20.14 -3.73 15.87
CA ASP A 213 -21.32 -4.59 16.02
C ASP A 213 -22.59 -3.80 15.67
N GLU A 214 -23.34 -4.27 14.68
CA GLU A 214 -24.64 -3.70 14.30
C GLU A 214 -25.76 -4.30 15.16
N TYR A 215 -26.61 -3.44 15.73
CA TYR A 215 -27.83 -3.86 16.43
C TYR A 215 -29.05 -3.38 15.65
N THR A 216 -29.74 -4.30 14.97
CA THR A 216 -31.07 -4.04 14.44
C THR A 216 -32.11 -4.41 15.50
N ILE A 217 -33.01 -3.48 15.82
CA ILE A 217 -34.18 -3.77 16.64
C ILE A 217 -35.09 -4.66 15.79
N HIS A 218 -35.34 -5.90 16.21
CA HIS A 218 -36.33 -6.74 15.53
C HIS A 218 -37.72 -6.11 15.66
N SER A 219 -38.29 -5.69 14.52
CA SER A 219 -39.63 -5.13 14.46
C SER A 219 -40.68 -6.22 14.74
N ILE A 220 -41.56 -5.94 15.72
CA ILE A 220 -42.71 -6.77 16.09
C ILE A 220 -43.83 -6.49 15.07
N ALA A 221 -43.91 -7.27 13.99
CA ALA A 221 -45.14 -7.39 13.19
C ALA A 221 -45.10 -8.55 12.18
N VAL A 222 -45.23 -9.80 12.66
CA VAL A 222 -46.03 -10.82 11.96
C VAL A 222 -46.76 -11.63 13.03
N SER A 223 -47.91 -11.14 13.49
CA SER A 223 -48.91 -12.02 14.10
C SER A 223 -49.60 -12.78 12.98
N GLY A 224 -49.55 -14.11 13.07
CA GLY A 224 -50.12 -15.02 12.09
C GLY A 224 -51.62 -14.82 11.87
N MET A 225 -52.03 -15.00 10.62
CA MET A 225 -53.40 -15.36 10.26
C MET A 225 -53.33 -16.67 9.48
N GLU A 226 -53.83 -17.71 10.13
CA GLU A 226 -54.16 -19.00 9.54
C GLU A 226 -55.66 -18.97 9.18
N PRO A 227 -56.07 -19.46 8.00
CA PRO A 227 -57.39 -20.05 7.80
C PRO A 227 -57.34 -21.59 7.83
#